data_AF-A0A366DFU5-F1
#
_entry.id   AF-A0A366DFU5-F1
#
_cell.length_a   1.000
_cell.length_b   1.000
_cell.length_c   1.000
_cell.angle_alpha   90.00
_cell.angle_beta   90.00
_cell.angle_gamma   90.00
#
_symmetry.space_group_name_H-M   'P 1'
#
loop_
_entity.id
_entity.type
_entity.pdbx_description
1 polymer ?
#
loop_
_entity_poly.entity_id
_entity_poly.type
_entity_poly.pdbx_seq_one_letter_code
_entity_poly.pdbx_strand_id
1 'polypeptide(L)'
;MSRIGKKPIAVPSGVEVTIDGQHVSVKGPKGTLSHTVAEPITVTRGEDGQLEVARPNDERRNRSLHGLTRTLVSNMIEGVTKGYEKKMEIFGVGYRVQAKGSNLEFALGYSHPVPVEAPEGITFAVESPTKFSVSGIDKQKVGQISAVIHGLRKPDPYKGKGIRYAGEVVRRKVGKTGK
;
A
#
# COMPACT_ATOMS: atom_id res chain seq x y z
N MET A 1 10.38 16.02 -18.49
CA MET A 1 10.63 16.55 -17.13
C MET A 1 9.69 15.86 -16.14
N SER A 2 10.18 15.38 -15.00
CA SER A 2 9.31 14.89 -13.92
C SER A 2 8.59 16.09 -13.28
N ARG A 3 7.29 16.23 -13.58
CA ARG A 3 6.42 17.29 -13.02
C ARG A 3 6.16 17.11 -11.53
N ILE A 4 6.36 15.89 -11.01
CA ILE A 4 6.05 15.50 -9.63
C ILE A 4 7.17 15.91 -8.66
N GLY A 5 8.44 15.75 -9.06
CA GLY A 5 9.58 16.08 -8.19
C GLY A 5 9.70 17.56 -7.84
N LYS A 6 9.21 18.47 -8.71
CA LYS A 6 9.21 19.92 -8.46
C LYS A 6 8.12 20.37 -7.48
N LYS A 7 7.14 19.51 -7.17
CA LYS A 7 6.06 19.86 -6.25
C LYS A 7 6.55 19.66 -4.81
N PRO A 8 6.61 20.72 -3.99
CA PRO A 8 6.97 20.58 -2.59
C PRO A 8 5.97 19.66 -1.87
N ILE A 9 6.39 19.12 -0.74
CA ILE A 9 5.58 18.24 0.09
C ILE A 9 5.18 19.02 1.34
N ALA A 10 3.89 19.31 1.48
CA ALA A 10 3.36 19.92 2.68
C ALA A 10 3.47 18.94 3.87
N VAL A 11 3.95 19.44 5.01
CA VAL A 11 4.02 18.69 6.26
C VAL A 11 2.85 19.15 7.14
N PRO A 12 1.84 18.30 7.39
CA PRO A 12 0.73 18.65 8.28
C PRO A 12 1.22 18.89 9.71
N SER A 13 0.47 19.69 10.47
CA SER A 13 0.72 19.87 11.90
C SER A 13 0.67 18.53 12.64
N GLY A 14 1.61 18.33 13.58
CA GLY A 14 1.74 17.08 14.32
C GLY A 14 2.55 15.98 13.61
N VAL A 15 3.16 16.28 12.45
CA VAL A 15 4.16 15.42 11.82
C VAL A 15 5.54 16.02 11.98
N GLU A 16 6.45 15.24 12.54
CA GLU A 16 7.85 15.60 12.67
C GLU A 16 8.67 14.84 11.63
N VAL A 17 9.49 15.58 10.88
CA VAL A 17 10.37 15.00 9.85
C VAL A 17 11.82 15.30 10.22
N THR A 18 12.59 14.26 10.50
CA THR A 18 14.03 14.37 10.74
C THR A 18 14.79 13.96 9.49
N ILE A 19 15.76 14.78 9.10
CA ILE A 19 16.60 14.57 7.92
C ILE A 19 18.04 14.51 8.41
N ASP A 20 18.66 13.33 8.30
CA ASP A 20 20.06 13.09 8.63
C ASP A 20 20.79 12.60 7.36
N GLY A 21 21.35 13.57 6.62
CA GLY A 21 21.94 13.33 5.31
C GLY A 21 20.95 12.72 4.33
N GLN A 22 21.07 11.43 4.07
CA GLN A 22 20.18 10.65 3.20
C GLN A 22 19.07 9.92 3.96
N HIS A 23 19.17 9.80 5.28
CA HIS A 23 18.17 9.14 6.09
C HIS A 23 17.05 10.13 6.44
N VAL A 24 15.84 9.82 5.98
CA VAL A 24 14.64 10.58 6.29
C VAL A 24 13.77 9.75 7.21
N SER A 25 13.45 10.29 8.38
CA SER A 25 12.52 9.68 9.33
C SER A 25 11.32 10.60 9.52
N VAL A 26 10.14 10.00 9.52
CA VAL A 26 8.86 10.69 9.63
C VAL A 26 8.10 10.10 10.81
N LYS A 27 7.78 10.95 11.78
CA LYS A 27 7.02 10.61 12.98
C LYS A 27 5.68 11.33 12.95
N GLY A 28 4.61 10.60 13.24
CA GLY A 28 3.26 11.16 13.29
C GLY A 28 2.38 10.39 14.29
N PRO A 29 1.07 10.70 14.31
CA PRO A 29 0.14 10.14 15.30
C PRO A 29 0.00 8.61 15.21
N LYS A 30 0.18 8.02 14.01
CA LYS A 30 0.03 6.56 13.81
C LYS A 30 1.32 5.76 13.98
N GLY A 31 2.46 6.42 14.18
CA GLY A 31 3.75 5.76 14.35
C GLY A 31 4.90 6.47 13.65
N THR A 32 5.96 5.72 13.35
CA THR A 32 7.19 6.20 12.72
C THR A 32 7.52 5.39 11.48
N LEU A 33 8.05 6.05 10.46
CA LEU A 33 8.59 5.44 9.24
C LEU A 33 9.94 6.04 8.93
N SER A 34 10.84 5.24 8.36
CA SER A 34 12.16 5.68 7.93
C SER A 34 12.45 5.20 6.51
N HIS A 35 13.20 6.00 5.77
CA HIS A 35 13.62 5.70 4.41
C HIS A 35 14.98 6.32 4.11
N THR A 36 15.84 5.55 3.44
CA THR A 36 17.15 6.02 2.95
C THR A 36 17.02 6.47 1.51
N VAL A 37 17.23 7.76 1.27
CA VAL A 37 17.20 8.38 -0.05
C VAL A 37 18.45 8.00 -0.84
N ALA A 38 18.30 7.71 -2.12
CA ALA A 38 19.43 7.37 -2.98
C ALA A 38 20.22 8.61 -3.41
N GLU A 39 21.56 8.51 -3.39
CA GLU A 39 22.45 9.48 -4.02
C GLU A 39 22.16 9.62 -5.53
N PRO A 40 22.25 10.84 -6.10
CA PRO A 40 22.70 12.10 -5.50
C PRO A 40 21.55 13.04 -5.10
N ILE A 41 20.37 12.51 -4.79
CA ILE A 41 19.19 13.32 -4.48
C ILE A 41 19.26 13.80 -3.02
N THR A 42 18.96 15.08 -2.80
CA THR A 42 18.91 15.67 -1.45
C THR A 42 17.49 16.07 -1.09
N VAL A 43 17.14 15.93 0.19
CA VAL A 43 15.86 16.38 0.75
C VAL A 43 16.17 17.49 1.73
N THR A 44 15.54 18.64 1.57
CA THR A 44 15.74 19.82 2.42
C THR A 44 14.41 20.32 2.96
N ARG A 45 14.46 21.01 4.10
CA ARG A 45 13.33 21.81 4.59
C ARG A 45 13.39 23.18 3.92
N GLY A 46 12.33 23.54 3.19
CA GLY A 46 12.14 24.88 2.65
C GLY A 46 11.71 25.88 3.72
N GLU A 47 11.71 27.16 3.38
CA GLU A 47 11.46 28.29 4.29
C GLU A 47 10.04 28.26 4.89
N ASP A 48 9.06 27.75 4.12
CA ASP A 48 7.65 27.65 4.54
C ASP A 48 7.34 26.39 5.39
N GLY A 49 8.37 25.65 5.84
CA GLY A 49 8.20 24.38 6.55
C GLY A 49 7.79 23.19 5.65
N GLN A 50 7.76 23.39 4.34
CA GLN A 50 7.53 22.34 3.35
C GLN A 50 8.83 21.57 3.08
N LEU A 51 8.72 20.31 2.65
CA LEU A 51 9.89 19.55 2.19
C LEU A 51 10.08 19.73 0.69
N GLU A 52 11.32 20.03 0.33
CA GLU A 52 11.76 20.11 -1.05
C GLU A 52 12.74 18.98 -1.34
N VAL A 53 12.66 18.45 -2.56
CA VAL A 53 13.60 17.45 -3.04
C VAL A 53 14.40 18.10 -4.15
N ALA A 54 15.72 18.17 -4.00
CA ALA A 54 16.63 18.77 -4.96
C ALA A 54 17.43 17.68 -5.69
N ARG A 55 17.78 17.99 -6.94
CA ARG A 55 18.66 17.15 -7.78
C ARG A 55 19.82 18.00 -8.28
N PRO A 56 21.03 17.44 -8.43
CA PRO A 56 22.19 18.20 -8.84
C PRO A 56 22.20 18.55 -10.33
N ASN A 57 21.62 17.69 -11.18
CA ASN A 57 21.61 17.88 -12.63
C ASN A 57 20.40 17.20 -13.31
N ASP A 58 20.30 17.39 -14.63
CA ASP A 58 19.20 16.89 -15.46
C ASP A 58 19.49 15.57 -16.18
N GLU A 59 20.48 14.81 -15.71
CA GLU A 59 20.75 13.47 -16.22
C GLU A 59 19.53 12.55 -16.06
N ARG A 60 19.46 11.52 -16.91
CA ARG A 60 18.34 10.57 -16.91
C ARG A 60 18.13 9.91 -15.55
N ARG A 61 19.19 9.46 -14.89
CA ARG A 61 19.12 8.80 -13.57
C ARG A 61 18.55 9.74 -12.50
N ASN A 62 19.08 10.95 -12.42
CA ASN A 62 18.70 11.94 -11.40
C ASN A 62 17.25 12.40 -11.59
N ARG A 63 16.81 12.60 -12.84
CA ARG A 63 15.40 12.91 -13.12
C ARG A 63 14.43 11.81 -12.71
N SER A 64 14.81 10.53 -12.87
CA SER A 64 13.99 9.39 -12.45
C SER A 64 13.92 9.26 -10.93
N LEU A 65 15.07 9.39 -10.24
CA LEU A 65 15.14 9.32 -8.78
C LEU A 65 14.39 10.47 -8.10
N HIS A 66 14.47 11.69 -8.66
CA HIS A 66 13.83 12.88 -8.09
C HIS A 66 12.32 12.70 -7.84
N GLY A 67 11.60 12.19 -8.84
CA GLY A 67 10.15 11.94 -8.69
C GLY A 67 9.83 10.79 -7.75
N LEU A 68 10.66 9.75 -7.73
CA LEU A 68 10.53 8.61 -6.84
C LEU A 68 10.69 9.03 -5.38
N THR A 69 11.79 9.68 -5.03
CA THR A 69 12.09 10.14 -3.66
C THR A 69 10.97 11.02 -3.12
N ARG A 70 10.53 12.02 -3.90
CA ARG A 70 9.40 12.88 -3.53
C ARG A 70 8.15 12.06 -3.18
N THR A 71 7.85 11.05 -4.00
CA THR A 71 6.66 10.21 -3.81
C THR A 71 6.79 9.31 -2.58
N LEU A 72 7.97 8.74 -2.31
CA LEU A 72 8.23 7.92 -1.13
C LEU A 72 8.07 8.74 0.15
N VAL A 73 8.70 9.92 0.23
CA VAL A 73 8.56 10.82 1.39
C VAL A 73 7.11 11.28 1.59
N SER A 74 6.42 11.65 0.51
CA SER A 74 5.01 12.03 0.56
C SER A 74 4.11 10.89 1.05
N ASN A 75 4.38 9.64 0.65
CA ASN A 75 3.62 8.49 1.12
C ASN A 75 3.90 8.20 2.60
N MET A 76 5.13 8.40 3.09
CA MET A 76 5.44 8.25 4.52
C MET A 76 4.62 9.22 5.38
N ILE A 77 4.56 10.50 4.99
CA ILE A 77 3.78 11.53 5.68
C ILE A 77 2.30 11.19 5.69
N GLU A 78 1.73 10.81 4.54
CA GLU A 78 0.33 10.39 4.46
C GLU A 78 0.06 9.12 5.29
N GLY A 79 1.01 8.18 5.30
CA GLY A 79 0.94 6.95 6.07
C GLY A 79 0.90 7.17 7.59
N VAL A 80 1.77 8.01 8.14
CA VAL A 80 1.78 8.29 9.59
C VAL A 80 0.63 9.20 10.04
N THR A 81 -0.02 9.92 9.12
CA THR A 81 -1.15 10.81 9.41
C THR A 81 -2.49 10.11 9.23
N LYS A 82 -2.80 9.71 7.99
CA LYS A 82 -4.07 9.09 7.61
C LYS A 82 -4.02 7.58 7.64
N GLY A 83 -2.85 6.98 7.42
CA GLY A 83 -2.72 5.54 7.23
C GLY A 83 -3.27 5.08 5.88
N TYR A 84 -3.02 3.82 5.56
CA TYR A 84 -3.49 3.17 4.36
C TYR A 84 -4.44 2.03 4.70
N GLU A 85 -5.53 1.94 3.94
CA GLU A 85 -6.48 0.85 4.01
C GLU A 85 -6.73 0.31 2.60
N LYS A 86 -6.76 -1.02 2.48
CA LYS A 86 -7.18 -1.74 1.28
C LYS A 86 -8.37 -2.62 1.62
N LYS A 87 -9.53 -2.23 1.11
CA LYS A 87 -10.75 -3.03 1.20
C LYS A 87 -10.72 -4.15 0.17
N MET A 88 -11.06 -5.36 0.61
CA MET A 88 -11.03 -6.58 -0.17
C MET A 88 -12.36 -7.33 -0.01
N GLU A 89 -12.76 -8.02 -1.07
CA GLU A 89 -14.01 -8.74 -1.14
C GLU A 89 -13.79 -10.17 -1.63
N ILE A 90 -14.60 -11.10 -1.12
CA ILE A 90 -14.56 -12.51 -1.47
C ILE A 90 -15.84 -12.87 -2.20
N PHE A 91 -15.69 -13.44 -3.39
CA PHE A 91 -16.79 -13.92 -4.20
C PHE A 91 -16.70 -15.44 -4.33
N GLY A 92 -17.78 -16.13 -4.00
CA GLY A 92 -17.85 -17.58 -4.12
C GLY A 92 -18.82 -18.20 -3.13
N VAL A 93 -19.47 -19.28 -3.54
CA VAL A 93 -20.32 -20.06 -2.64
C VAL A 93 -19.42 -20.85 -1.69
N GLY A 94 -19.66 -20.72 -0.39
CA GLY A 94 -18.86 -21.35 0.67
C GLY A 94 -17.51 -20.68 0.91
N TYR A 95 -17.21 -19.57 0.22
CA TYR A 95 -15.97 -18.83 0.45
C TYR A 95 -16.17 -17.84 1.60
N ARG A 96 -15.26 -17.86 2.56
CA ARG A 96 -15.32 -16.94 3.72
C ARG A 96 -13.94 -16.66 4.29
N VAL A 97 -13.84 -15.52 4.96
CA VAL A 97 -12.72 -15.15 5.83
C VAL A 97 -13.19 -15.02 7.27
N GLN A 98 -12.33 -15.41 8.21
CA GLN A 98 -12.55 -15.27 9.64
C GLN A 98 -11.30 -14.67 10.29
N ALA A 99 -11.50 -13.83 11.30
CA ALA A 99 -10.41 -13.35 12.13
C ALA A 99 -10.03 -14.42 13.17
N LYS A 100 -8.74 -14.70 13.31
CA LYS A 100 -8.15 -15.56 14.34
C LYS A 100 -7.11 -14.76 15.11
N GLY A 101 -7.56 -14.02 16.13
CA GLY A 101 -6.72 -13.06 16.83
C GLY A 101 -6.25 -11.96 15.89
N SER A 102 -4.94 -11.80 15.73
CA SER A 102 -4.32 -10.87 14.76
C SER A 102 -4.30 -11.41 13.34
N ASN A 103 -4.48 -12.72 13.15
CA ASN A 103 -4.34 -13.40 11.87
C ASN A 103 -5.69 -13.54 11.16
N LEU A 104 -5.65 -13.88 9.87
CA LEU A 104 -6.83 -14.25 9.10
C LEU A 104 -6.81 -15.74 8.78
N GLU A 105 -7.98 -16.34 8.67
CA GLU A 105 -8.15 -17.68 8.13
C GLU A 105 -9.17 -17.66 6.99
N PHE A 106 -8.77 -18.24 5.87
CA PHE A 106 -9.56 -18.27 4.66
C PHE A 106 -10.06 -19.70 4.36
N ALA A 107 -11.35 -19.81 4.05
CA ALA A 107 -11.93 -20.99 3.43
C ALA A 107 -12.25 -20.65 1.97
N LEU A 108 -11.45 -21.15 1.03
CA LEU A 108 -11.55 -20.82 -0.41
C LEU A 108 -11.80 -22.06 -1.28
N GLY A 109 -12.39 -23.10 -0.70
CA GLY A 109 -12.63 -24.38 -1.36
C GLY A 109 -11.39 -25.27 -1.51
N TYR A 110 -10.33 -24.99 -0.74
CA TYR A 110 -9.24 -25.93 -0.50
C TYR A 110 -9.66 -26.97 0.54
N SER A 111 -8.98 -28.12 0.58
CA SER A 111 -9.27 -29.20 1.56
C SER A 111 -8.97 -28.81 3.01
N HIS A 112 -8.14 -27.78 3.22
CA HIS A 112 -7.80 -27.22 4.53
C HIS A 112 -7.97 -25.69 4.51
N PRO A 113 -8.24 -25.07 5.68
CA PRO A 113 -8.21 -23.61 5.80
C PRO A 113 -6.81 -23.05 5.54
N VAL A 114 -6.74 -21.84 4.98
CA VAL A 114 -5.48 -21.15 4.70
C VAL A 114 -5.29 -20.00 5.70
N PRO A 115 -4.38 -20.14 6.69
CA PRO A 115 -4.05 -19.04 7.58
C PRO A 115 -3.17 -18.00 6.88
N VAL A 116 -3.37 -16.74 7.23
CA VAL A 116 -2.54 -15.59 6.82
C VAL A 116 -2.14 -14.83 8.07
N GLU A 117 -0.84 -14.79 8.33
CA GLU A 117 -0.27 -14.09 9.48
C GLU A 117 -0.16 -12.59 9.20
N ALA A 118 -0.46 -11.78 10.22
CA ALA A 118 -0.27 -10.33 10.14
C ALA A 118 1.22 -10.00 10.37
N PRO A 119 1.94 -9.44 9.38
CA PRO A 119 3.28 -8.94 9.63
C PRO A 119 3.24 -7.66 10.46
N GLU A 120 4.40 -7.27 10.99
CA GLU A 120 4.51 -6.07 11.82
C GLU A 120 4.02 -4.80 11.12
N GLY A 121 3.15 -4.06 11.81
CA GLY A 121 2.57 -2.80 11.34
C GLY A 121 1.37 -2.96 10.40
N ILE A 122 0.88 -4.19 10.20
CA ILE A 122 -0.35 -4.49 9.47
C ILE A 122 -1.44 -4.96 10.43
N THR A 123 -2.65 -4.47 10.24
CA THR A 123 -3.85 -4.90 10.94
C THR A 123 -4.91 -5.36 9.95
N PHE A 124 -5.67 -6.37 10.35
CA PHE A 124 -6.80 -6.87 9.56
C PHE A 124 -8.11 -6.57 10.28
N ALA A 125 -9.12 -6.18 9.51
CA ALA A 125 -10.48 -6.02 10.00
C ALA A 125 -11.44 -6.82 9.12
N VAL A 126 -12.30 -7.65 9.73
CA VAL A 126 -13.32 -8.43 9.01
C VAL A 126 -14.68 -7.79 9.30
N GLU A 127 -15.26 -7.13 8.30
CA GLU A 127 -16.60 -6.52 8.40
C GLU A 127 -17.69 -7.59 8.22
N SER A 128 -17.46 -8.52 7.30
CA SER A 128 -18.35 -9.65 7.04
C SER A 128 -17.56 -10.86 6.56
N PRO A 129 -18.14 -12.06 6.52
CA PRO A 129 -17.46 -13.24 5.99
C PRO A 129 -16.95 -13.08 4.56
N THR A 130 -17.47 -12.10 3.81
CA THR A 130 -17.08 -11.81 2.43
C THR A 130 -16.37 -10.46 2.25
N LYS A 131 -16.24 -9.65 3.30
CA LYS A 131 -15.62 -8.31 3.23
C LYS A 131 -14.65 -8.11 4.38
N PHE A 132 -13.42 -7.74 4.03
CA PHE A 132 -12.36 -7.47 5.00
C PHE A 132 -11.46 -6.35 4.49
N SER A 133 -10.69 -5.74 5.37
CA SER A 133 -9.71 -4.73 5.02
C SER A 133 -8.34 -5.03 5.62
N VAL A 134 -7.31 -4.61 4.88
CA VAL A 134 -5.91 -4.63 5.29
C VAL A 134 -5.48 -3.19 5.54
N SER A 135 -5.10 -2.88 6.77
CA SER A 135 -4.71 -1.54 7.19
C SER A 135 -3.27 -1.49 7.68
N GLY A 136 -2.61 -0.34 7.53
CA GLY A 136 -1.24 -0.13 8.00
C GLY A 136 -0.72 1.26 7.69
N ILE A 137 0.46 1.59 8.21
CA ILE A 137 1.10 2.90 7.98
C ILE A 137 1.95 2.93 6.70
N ASP A 138 2.50 1.79 6.28
CA ASP A 138 3.35 1.69 5.10
C ASP A 138 2.56 1.17 3.89
N LYS A 139 2.46 2.00 2.86
CA LYS A 139 1.79 1.69 1.60
C LYS A 139 2.36 0.44 0.91
N GLN A 140 3.68 0.22 1.01
CA GLN A 140 4.35 -0.92 0.40
C GLN A 140 3.94 -2.22 1.10
N LYS A 141 4.01 -2.27 2.43
CA LYS A 141 3.61 -3.44 3.22
C LYS A 141 2.13 -3.76 3.05
N VAL A 142 1.26 -2.75 3.12
CA VAL A 142 -0.18 -2.92 2.91
C VAL A 142 -0.45 -3.50 1.51
N GLY A 143 0.14 -2.91 0.46
CA GLY A 143 0.00 -3.40 -0.90
C GLY A 143 0.53 -4.81 -1.11
N GLN A 144 1.68 -5.14 -0.53
CA GLN A 144 2.30 -6.46 -0.62
C GLN A 144 1.41 -7.53 0.00
N ILE A 145 0.91 -7.31 1.22
CA ILE A 145 0.05 -8.28 1.89
C ILE A 145 -1.29 -8.42 1.18
N SER A 146 -1.90 -7.34 0.71
CA SER A 146 -3.11 -7.44 -0.11
C SER A 146 -2.87 -8.23 -1.39
N ALA A 147 -1.71 -8.09 -2.04
CA ALA A 147 -1.35 -8.86 -3.23
C ALA A 147 -1.13 -10.35 -2.93
N VAL A 148 -0.49 -10.68 -1.80
CA VAL A 148 -0.33 -12.06 -1.34
C VAL A 148 -1.70 -12.71 -1.09
N ILE A 149 -2.58 -12.02 -0.36
CA ILE A 149 -3.94 -12.50 -0.07
C ILE A 149 -4.75 -12.68 -1.37
N HIS A 150 -4.70 -11.69 -2.28
CA HIS A 150 -5.33 -11.80 -3.61
C HIS A 150 -4.79 -13.00 -4.42
N GLY A 151 -3.49 -13.31 -4.26
CA GLY A 151 -2.82 -14.44 -4.90
C GLY A 151 -3.31 -15.81 -4.45
N LEU A 152 -3.88 -15.94 -3.24
CA LEU A 152 -4.37 -17.22 -2.70
C LEU A 152 -5.46 -17.84 -3.56
N ARG A 153 -6.35 -17.01 -4.11
CA ARG A 153 -7.38 -17.44 -5.05
C ARG A 153 -7.77 -16.29 -5.95
N LYS A 154 -7.03 -16.12 -7.05
CA LYS A 154 -7.32 -15.10 -8.07
C LYS A 154 -8.73 -15.28 -8.64
N PRO A 155 -9.43 -14.18 -8.95
CA PRO A 155 -10.78 -14.25 -9.48
C PRO A 155 -10.77 -14.92 -10.85
N ASP A 156 -11.59 -15.96 -11.01
CA ASP A 156 -11.65 -16.70 -12.26
C ASP A 156 -12.37 -15.90 -13.37
N PRO A 157 -12.00 -16.05 -14.65
CA PRO A 157 -12.57 -15.25 -15.74
C PRO A 157 -13.99 -15.67 -16.12
N TYR A 158 -14.58 -16.71 -15.55
CA TYR A 158 -15.92 -17.18 -15.93
C TYR A 158 -16.97 -16.78 -14.91
N LYS A 159 -16.85 -17.30 -13.68
CA LYS A 159 -17.76 -17.03 -12.56
C LYS A 159 -17.24 -15.93 -11.64
N GLY A 160 -15.96 -15.57 -11.74
CA GLY A 160 -15.38 -14.52 -10.92
C GLY A 160 -15.18 -14.90 -9.45
N LYS A 161 -15.20 -16.19 -9.12
CA LYS A 161 -14.94 -16.69 -7.77
C LYS A 161 -13.48 -16.45 -7.41
N GLY A 162 -13.25 -15.96 -6.20
CA GLY A 162 -11.93 -15.62 -5.69
C GLY A 162 -11.97 -14.40 -4.79
N ILE A 163 -10.78 -13.96 -4.40
CA ILE A 163 -10.55 -12.74 -3.64
C ILE A 163 -10.32 -11.60 -4.63
N ARG A 164 -10.84 -10.42 -4.33
CA ARG A 164 -10.76 -9.22 -5.16
C ARG A 164 -10.44 -8.00 -4.32
N TYR A 165 -9.91 -6.96 -4.94
CA TYR A 165 -9.97 -5.62 -4.36
C TYR A 165 -11.39 -5.08 -4.45
N ALA A 166 -11.79 -4.23 -3.50
CA ALA A 166 -13.07 -3.54 -3.57
C ALA A 166 -13.13 -2.70 -4.86
N GLY A 167 -14.17 -2.91 -5.67
CA GLY A 167 -14.35 -2.26 -6.97
C GLY A 167 -13.52 -2.84 -8.12
N GLU A 168 -12.81 -3.96 -7.94
CA GLU A 168 -12.07 -4.61 -9.02
C GLU A 168 -13.01 -5.19 -10.10
N VAL A 169 -12.82 -4.74 -11.33
CA VAL A 169 -13.59 -5.21 -12.49
C VAL A 169 -12.94 -6.46 -13.08
N VAL A 170 -13.54 -7.62 -12.81
CA VAL A 170 -13.11 -8.90 -13.37
C VAL A 170 -13.82 -9.12 -14.71
N ARG A 171 -13.04 -9.12 -15.80
CA ARG A 171 -13.56 -9.39 -17.16
C ARG A 171 -14.11 -10.81 -17.23
N ARG A 172 -15.42 -10.93 -17.42
CA ARG A 172 -16.10 -12.22 -17.57
C ARG A 172 -16.05 -12.69 -19.02
N LYS A 173 -15.71 -13.96 -19.22
CA LYS A 173 -15.83 -14.71 -20.46
C LYS A 173 -17.01 -15.66 -20.32
N VAL A 174 -17.78 -15.82 -21.39
CA VAL A 174 -18.88 -16.78 -21.43
C VAL A 174 -18.27 -18.18 -21.50
N GLY A 175 -18.68 -19.07 -20.58
CA GLY A 175 -18.10 -20.40 -20.42
C GLY A 175 -18.49 -21.43 -21.48
N LYS A 176 -19.30 -21.05 -22.46
CA LYS A 176 -19.70 -21.90 -23.58
C LYS A 176 -19.83 -21.07 -24.85
N THR A 177 -19.20 -21.54 -25.93
CA THR A 177 -19.68 -21.31 -27.31
C THR A 177 -20.73 -22.39 -27.55
N GLY A 178 -22.01 -22.04 -27.47
CA GLY A 178 -23.09 -23.01 -27.61
C GLY A 178 -24.43 -22.33 -27.85
N LYS A 179 -24.68 -22.04 -29.14
CA LYS A 179 -25.85 -21.40 -29.76
C LYS A 179 -25.99 -19.89 -29.57
#